data_AF-A0A2U2MUN5-F1
#
_entry.id   AF-A0A2U2MUN5-F1
#
_cell.length_a   1.000
_cell.length_b   1.000
_cell.length_c   1.000
_cell.angle_alpha   90.00
_cell.angle_beta   90.00
_cell.angle_gamma   90.00
#
_symmetry.space_group_name_H-M   'P 1'
#
loop_
_entity.id
_entity.type
_entity.pdbx_description
1 polymer ?
#
loop_
_entity_poly.entity_id
_entity_poly.type
_entity_poly.pdbx_seq_one_letter_code
_entity_poly.pdbx_strand_id
1 'polypeptide(L)'
;MTETLPVWVTLAGFVLGSGATGTLAAWILRRIDRRDMTITREDLDAALASSATIRDLQAKLDRDFERLEASERDRRDLRLDVLRLELFAHTRYRTQHERQLEAGKEYLDLGGNGYGSARYEALKQDYVRRETGGDWNYQQ
;
A
#
# COMPACT_ATOMS: atom_id res chain seq x y z
N MET A 1 29.16 5.62 5.19
CA MET A 1 28.41 4.51 4.57
C MET A 1 27.22 4.25 5.47
N THR A 2 26.00 4.53 5.01
CA THR A 2 24.78 4.40 5.81
C THR A 2 24.34 2.93 5.78
N GLU A 3 24.52 2.22 6.89
CA GLU A 3 24.05 0.85 7.05
C GLU A 3 22.52 0.86 7.15
N THR A 4 21.86 0.38 6.11
CA THR A 4 20.43 0.13 6.10
C THR A 4 20.14 -1.05 7.00
N LEU A 5 19.51 -0.81 8.15
CA LEU A 5 18.98 -1.88 9.01
C LEU A 5 18.08 -2.82 8.17
N PRO A 6 18.18 -4.14 8.31
CA PRO A 6 17.36 -5.08 7.56
C PRO A 6 15.87 -4.86 7.85
N VAL A 7 15.04 -4.88 6.80
CA VAL A 7 13.58 -4.66 6.87
C VAL A 7 12.90 -5.58 7.90
N TRP A 8 13.42 -6.80 8.09
CA TRP A 8 12.92 -7.75 9.09
C TRP A 8 13.15 -7.28 10.54
N VAL A 9 14.23 -6.54 10.82
CA VAL A 9 14.53 -5.96 12.14
C VAL A 9 13.55 -4.82 12.43
N THR A 10 13.20 -4.04 11.41
CA THR A 10 12.21 -2.96 11.52
C THR A 10 10.80 -3.52 11.72
N LEU A 11 10.43 -4.58 10.99
CA LEU A 11 9.18 -5.32 11.17
C LEU A 11 9.08 -5.96 12.56
N ALA A 12 10.16 -6.61 13.03
CA ALA A 12 10.21 -7.18 14.37
C ALA A 12 10.08 -6.11 15.47
N GLY A 13 10.73 -4.94 15.29
CA GLY A 13 10.60 -3.80 16.21
C GLY A 13 9.20 -3.20 16.24
N PHE A 14 8.51 -3.13 15.09
CA PHE A 14 7.15 -2.59 15.00
C PHE A 14 6.11 -3.51 15.67
N VAL A 15 6.28 -4.83 15.51
CA VAL A 15 5.42 -5.87 16.13
C VAL A 15 5.60 -5.95 17.65
N LEU A 16 6.79 -5.61 18.16
CA LEU A 16 7.05 -5.52 19.60
C LEU A 16 6.52 -4.23 20.25
N GLY A 17 6.29 -3.16 19.46
CA GLY A 17 5.87 -1.85 19.97
C GLY A 17 4.37 -1.69 20.23
N SER A 18 3.51 -2.52 19.64
CA SER A 18 2.06 -2.46 19.87
C SER A 18 1.67 -3.28 21.11
N GLY A 19 1.29 -2.62 22.20
CA GLY A 19 1.08 -3.21 23.55
C GLY A 19 0.11 -4.40 23.70
N ALA A 20 -0.45 -4.94 22.61
CA ALA A 20 -1.21 -6.20 22.60
C ALA A 20 -0.31 -7.46 22.67
N THR A 21 0.98 -7.37 22.30
CA THR A 21 1.92 -8.51 22.34
C THR A 21 2.53 -8.76 23.72
N GLY A 22 2.48 -7.79 24.65
CA GLY A 22 3.02 -7.97 26.01
C GLY A 22 2.30 -9.06 26.81
N THR A 23 0.98 -9.17 26.66
CA THR A 23 0.17 -10.20 27.33
C THR A 23 0.38 -11.59 26.71
N LEU A 24 0.53 -11.67 25.39
CA LEU A 24 0.85 -12.92 24.67
C LEU A 24 2.27 -13.39 24.95
N ALA A 25 3.26 -12.50 24.89
CA ALA A 25 4.65 -12.80 25.21
C ALA A 25 4.81 -13.23 26.67
N ALA A 26 4.17 -12.54 27.62
CA ALA A 26 4.19 -12.91 29.03
C ALA A 26 3.49 -14.26 29.30
N TRP A 27 2.41 -14.57 28.58
CA TRP A 27 1.75 -15.87 28.67
C TRP A 27 2.62 -17.00 28.12
N ILE A 28 3.29 -16.77 26.98
CA ILE A 28 4.23 -17.72 26.37
C ILE A 28 5.45 -17.93 27.29
N LEU A 29 6.04 -16.86 27.83
CA LEU A 29 7.18 -16.93 28.74
C LEU A 29 6.82 -17.72 30.00
N ARG A 30 5.65 -17.43 30.62
CA ARG A 30 5.15 -18.13 31.81
C ARG A 30 4.80 -19.60 31.54
N ARG A 31 4.53 -19.96 30.28
CA ARG A 31 4.29 -21.36 29.86
C ARG A 31 5.61 -22.13 29.67
N ILE A 32 6.65 -21.44 29.20
CA ILE A 32 8.00 -22.00 28.99
C ILE A 32 8.73 -22.16 30.32
N ASP A 33 8.68 -21.16 31.19
CA ASP A 33 9.29 -21.16 32.53
C ASP A 33 8.74 -22.30 33.43
N ARG A 34 7.51 -22.76 33.17
CA ARG A 34 6.90 -23.87 33.90
C ARG A 34 7.32 -25.26 33.38
N ARG A 35 8.14 -25.35 32.34
CA ARG A 35 8.64 -26.60 31.71
C ARG A 35 10.16 -26.65 31.72
N ASP A 36 10.74 -26.54 32.92
CA ASP A 36 12.18 -26.55 33.16
C ASP A 36 12.77 -27.99 33.08
N MET A 37 12.61 -28.65 31.94
CA MET A 37 13.37 -29.84 31.58
C MET A 37 13.78 -29.74 30.11
N THR A 38 15.04 -29.37 29.87
CA THR A 38 15.86 -29.64 28.68
C THR A 38 15.07 -30.06 27.44
N ILE A 39 14.33 -29.12 26.86
CA ILE A 39 13.59 -29.35 25.61
C ILE A 39 14.62 -29.34 24.50
N THR A 40 14.81 -30.49 23.85
CA THR A 40 15.68 -30.58 22.68
C THR A 40 15.03 -29.82 21.51
N ARG A 41 15.83 -29.34 20.55
CA ARG A 41 15.33 -28.60 19.38
C ARG A 41 14.25 -29.38 18.61
N GLU A 42 14.39 -30.71 18.58
CA GLU A 42 13.46 -31.63 17.93
C GLU A 42 12.09 -31.70 18.65
N ASP A 43 12.07 -31.65 19.98
CA ASP A 43 10.82 -31.59 20.76
C ASP A 43 10.09 -30.24 20.57
N LEU A 44 10.86 -29.16 20.41
CA LEU A 44 10.29 -27.84 20.11
C LEU A 44 9.69 -27.83 18.70
N ASP A 45 10.40 -28.36 17.70
CA ASP A 45 9.90 -28.47 16.32
C ASP A 45 8.67 -29.39 16.25
N ALA A 46 8.65 -30.50 16.99
CA ALA A 46 7.49 -31.38 17.09
C ALA A 46 6.29 -30.72 17.81
N ALA A 47 6.54 -29.93 18.87
CA ALA A 47 5.51 -29.16 19.56
C ALA A 47 4.96 -28.03 18.68
N LEU A 48 5.82 -27.35 17.91
CA LEU A 48 5.41 -26.31 16.96
C LEU A 48 4.58 -26.91 15.81
N ALA A 49 4.99 -28.07 15.28
CA ALA A 49 4.28 -28.79 14.22
C ALA A 49 2.92 -29.37 14.68
N SER A 50 2.82 -29.82 15.93
CA SER A 50 1.58 -30.38 16.49
C SER A 50 0.65 -29.32 17.07
N SER A 51 1.15 -28.11 17.36
CA SER A 51 0.36 -27.07 18.02
C SER A 51 -0.79 -26.60 17.14
N ALA A 52 -2.01 -26.84 17.62
CA ALA A 52 -3.23 -26.32 17.00
C ALA A 52 -3.23 -24.79 16.91
N THR A 53 -2.56 -24.09 17.83
CA THR A 53 -2.50 -22.62 17.81
C THR A 53 -1.62 -22.08 16.68
N ILE A 54 -0.54 -22.76 16.32
CA ILE A 54 0.34 -22.32 15.23
C ILE A 54 -0.34 -22.51 13.89
N ARG A 55 -1.04 -23.62 13.70
CA ARG A 55 -1.88 -23.84 12.51
C ARG A 55 -3.00 -22.80 12.40
N ASP A 56 -3.65 -22.44 13.51
CA ASP A 56 -4.67 -21.38 13.52
C ASP A 56 -4.07 -20.00 13.19
N LEU A 57 -2.87 -19.69 13.68
CA LEU A 57 -2.16 -18.46 13.36
C LEU A 57 -1.74 -18.40 11.89
N GLN A 58 -1.21 -19.49 11.33
CA GLN A 58 -0.88 -19.59 9.90
C GLN A 58 -2.13 -19.38 9.05
N ALA A 59 -3.22 -20.10 9.34
CA ALA A 59 -4.48 -19.95 8.62
C ALA A 59 -5.12 -18.56 8.76
N LYS A 60 -4.86 -17.83 9.86
CA LYS A 60 -5.26 -16.42 9.99
C LYS A 60 -4.38 -15.51 9.15
N LEU A 61 -3.06 -15.68 9.20
CA LEU A 61 -2.13 -14.90 8.40
C LEU A 61 -2.43 -15.06 6.91
N ASP A 62 -2.62 -16.28 6.42
CA ASP A 62 -2.93 -16.53 5.01
C ASP A 62 -4.19 -15.78 4.57
N ARG A 63 -5.27 -15.83 5.38
CA ARG A 63 -6.50 -15.07 5.13
C ARG A 63 -6.31 -13.56 5.17
N ASP A 64 -5.50 -13.06 6.11
CA ASP A 64 -5.24 -11.63 6.25
C ASP A 64 -4.37 -11.11 5.10
N PHE A 65 -3.41 -11.90 4.61
CA PHE A 65 -2.63 -11.57 3.41
C PHE A 65 -3.52 -11.48 2.18
N GLU A 66 -4.38 -12.47 1.94
CA GLU A 66 -5.33 -12.45 0.82
C GLU A 66 -6.26 -11.22 0.91
N ARG A 67 -6.74 -10.89 2.11
CA ARG A 67 -7.58 -9.72 2.35
C ARG A 67 -6.83 -8.42 2.09
N LEU A 68 -5.56 -8.33 2.47
CA LEU A 68 -4.72 -7.16 2.23
C LEU A 68 -4.50 -6.94 0.73
N GLU A 69 -4.14 -7.99 0.00
CA GLU A 69 -3.96 -7.93 -1.46
C GLU A 69 -5.24 -7.51 -2.19
N ALA A 70 -6.42 -7.98 -1.73
CA ALA A 70 -7.69 -7.52 -2.25
C ALA A 70 -7.91 -6.02 -1.97
N SER A 71 -7.64 -5.58 -0.74
CA SER A 71 -7.77 -4.17 -0.38
C SER A 71 -6.82 -3.24 -1.15
N GLU A 72 -5.60 -3.70 -1.46
CA GLU A 72 -4.64 -2.92 -2.25
C GLU A 72 -5.10 -2.76 -3.71
N ARG A 73 -5.67 -3.82 -4.30
CA ARG A 73 -6.30 -3.76 -5.63
C ARG A 73 -7.46 -2.77 -5.64
N ASP A 74 -8.37 -2.86 -4.67
CA ASP A 74 -9.50 -1.93 -4.56
C ASP A 74 -9.04 -0.47 -4.40
N ARG A 75 -8.01 -0.23 -3.59
CA ARG A 75 -7.45 1.12 -3.41
C ARG A 75 -6.84 1.65 -4.71
N ARG A 76 -6.16 0.80 -5.48
CA ARG A 76 -5.59 1.17 -6.77
C ARG A 76 -6.69 1.52 -7.78
N ASP A 77 -7.76 0.73 -7.82
CA ASP A 77 -8.89 0.96 -8.72
C ASP A 77 -9.63 2.27 -8.37
N LEU A 78 -9.89 2.50 -7.08
CA LEU A 78 -10.46 3.77 -6.61
C LEU A 78 -9.57 4.97 -6.94
N ARG A 79 -8.24 4.81 -6.83
CA ARG A 79 -7.30 5.88 -7.19
C ARG A 79 -7.36 6.20 -8.69
N LEU A 80 -7.42 5.18 -9.53
CA LEU A 80 -7.61 5.34 -10.98
C LEU A 80 -8.92 6.07 -11.30
N ASP A 81 -10.02 5.74 -10.62
CA ASP A 81 -11.31 6.39 -10.81
C ASP A 81 -11.28 7.88 -10.43
N VAL A 82 -10.69 8.21 -9.27
CA VAL A 82 -10.56 9.61 -8.83
C VAL A 82 -9.71 10.41 -9.81
N LEU A 83 -8.56 9.89 -10.22
CA LEU A 83 -7.68 10.55 -11.18
C LEU A 83 -8.36 10.74 -12.53
N ARG A 84 -9.18 9.77 -12.96
CA ARG A 84 -9.99 9.88 -14.16
C ARG A 84 -11.03 11.00 -14.04
N LEU A 85 -11.76 11.07 -12.94
CA LEU A 85 -12.74 12.15 -12.73
C LEU A 85 -12.08 13.52 -12.82
N GLU A 86 -10.88 13.67 -12.25
CA GLU A 86 -10.10 14.89 -12.31
C GLU A 86 -9.63 15.23 -13.74
N LEU A 87 -9.04 14.25 -14.43
CA LEU A 87 -8.55 14.36 -15.81
C LEU A 87 -9.65 14.76 -16.80
N PHE A 88 -10.88 14.28 -16.58
CA PHE A 88 -12.04 14.55 -17.44
C PHE A 88 -12.90 15.74 -16.98
N ALA A 89 -12.58 16.37 -15.85
CA ALA A 89 -13.29 17.56 -15.43
C ALA A 89 -13.16 18.69 -16.47
N HIS A 90 -14.13 19.60 -16.50
CA HIS A 90 -14.06 20.76 -17.37
C HIS A 90 -13.03 21.76 -16.84
N THR A 91 -12.10 22.17 -17.71
CA THR A 91 -11.00 23.07 -17.40
C THR A 91 -11.45 24.52 -17.44
N ARG A 92 -11.47 25.19 -16.29
CA ARG A 92 -12.01 26.57 -16.14
C ARG A 92 -10.93 27.62 -15.89
N TYR A 93 -9.76 27.21 -15.43
CA TYR A 93 -8.67 28.12 -15.08
C TYR A 93 -7.33 27.39 -15.13
N ARG A 94 -6.24 28.16 -15.21
CA ARG A 94 -4.88 27.64 -15.41
C ARG A 94 -4.45 26.62 -14.37
N THR A 95 -4.63 26.92 -13.09
CA THR A 95 -4.19 26.01 -12.01
C THR A 95 -4.96 24.69 -12.01
N GLN A 96 -6.24 24.69 -12.44
CA GLN A 96 -6.97 23.45 -12.69
C GLN A 96 -6.37 22.68 -13.86
N HIS A 97 -6.00 23.36 -14.95
CA HIS A 97 -5.35 22.72 -16.10
C HIS A 97 -4.06 22.01 -15.69
N GLU A 98 -3.22 22.67 -14.90
CA GLU A 98 -1.95 22.11 -14.38
C GLU A 98 -2.21 20.89 -13.50
N ARG A 99 -3.20 20.98 -12.61
CA ARG A 99 -3.61 19.86 -11.76
C ARG A 99 -4.15 18.68 -12.57
N GLN A 100 -4.87 18.93 -13.66
CA GLN A 100 -5.32 17.86 -14.58
C GLN A 100 -4.16 17.19 -15.32
N LEU A 101 -3.10 17.94 -15.64
CA LEU A 101 -1.88 17.36 -16.22
C LEU A 101 -1.14 16.49 -15.20
N GLU A 102 -1.08 16.91 -13.94
CA GLU A 102 -0.51 16.10 -12.86
C GLU A 102 -1.32 14.83 -12.63
N ALA A 103 -2.65 14.95 -12.53
CA ALA A 103 -3.54 13.80 -12.39
C ALA A 103 -3.46 12.87 -13.61
N GLY A 104 -3.34 13.41 -14.82
CA GLY A 104 -3.16 12.63 -16.04
C GLY A 104 -1.84 11.85 -16.06
N LYS A 105 -0.75 12.44 -15.58
CA LYS A 105 0.53 11.75 -15.44
C LYS A 105 0.41 10.59 -14.45
N GLU A 106 -0.11 10.84 -13.25
CA GLU A 106 -0.29 9.79 -12.24
C GLU A 106 -1.24 8.68 -12.72
N TYR A 107 -2.30 9.04 -13.45
CA TYR A 107 -3.24 8.09 -14.04
C TYR A 107 -2.54 7.12 -15.00
N LEU A 108 -1.61 7.62 -15.83
CA LEU A 108 -0.84 6.79 -16.75
C LEU A 108 0.18 5.93 -16.03
N ASP A 109 0.86 6.46 -15.02
CA ASP A 109 1.82 5.71 -14.19
C ASP A 109 1.14 4.52 -13.47
N LEU A 110 -0.13 4.66 -13.10
CA LEU A 110 -0.94 3.58 -12.50
C LEU A 110 -1.51 2.57 -13.51
N GLY A 111 -1.26 2.73 -14.81
CA GLY A 111 -1.75 1.83 -15.86
C GLY A 111 -3.09 2.24 -16.46
N GLY A 112 -3.38 3.54 -16.49
CA GLY A 112 -4.57 4.10 -17.11
C GLY A 112 -4.80 3.69 -18.57
N ASN A 113 -6.05 3.75 -19.04
CA ASN A 113 -6.41 3.28 -20.38
C ASN A 113 -6.11 4.31 -21.49
N GLY A 114 -6.29 3.86 -22.74
CA GLY A 114 -6.07 4.67 -23.94
C GLY A 114 -6.92 5.94 -24.03
N TYR A 115 -8.16 5.93 -23.52
CA TYR A 115 -8.98 7.14 -23.50
C TYR A 115 -8.41 8.21 -22.56
N GLY A 116 -7.93 7.82 -21.38
CA GLY A 116 -7.25 8.74 -20.47
C GLY A 116 -5.94 9.26 -21.06
N SER A 117 -5.16 8.41 -21.73
CA SER A 117 -3.95 8.84 -22.45
C SER A 117 -4.26 9.88 -23.53
N ALA A 118 -5.26 9.64 -24.37
CA ALA A 118 -5.67 10.60 -25.40
C ALA A 118 -6.14 11.93 -24.80
N ARG A 119 -6.87 11.89 -23.68
CA ARG A 119 -7.30 13.09 -22.96
C ARG A 119 -6.12 13.87 -22.38
N TYR A 120 -5.16 13.18 -21.79
CA TYR A 120 -3.94 13.80 -21.24
C TYR A 120 -3.14 14.50 -22.34
N GLU A 121 -2.94 13.86 -23.49
CA GLU A 121 -2.24 14.49 -24.62
C GLU A 121 -3.00 15.70 -25.17
N ALA A 122 -4.33 15.63 -25.25
CA ALA A 122 -5.14 16.77 -25.66
C ALA A 122 -5.00 17.96 -24.69
N LEU A 123 -5.00 17.70 -23.37
CA LEU A 123 -4.76 18.73 -22.35
C LEU A 123 -3.35 19.32 -22.50
N LYS A 124 -2.33 18.48 -22.70
CA LYS A 124 -0.95 18.93 -22.86
C LYS A 124 -0.80 19.84 -24.08
N GLN A 125 -1.39 19.48 -25.21
CA GLN A 125 -1.41 20.31 -26.41
C GLN A 125 -2.16 21.63 -26.18
N ASP A 126 -3.30 21.59 -25.50
CA ASP A 126 -4.07 22.78 -25.13
C ASP A 126 -3.26 23.71 -24.24
N TYR A 127 -2.54 23.17 -23.25
CA TYR A 127 -1.68 23.93 -22.35
C TYR A 127 -0.56 24.64 -23.10
N VAL A 128 0.17 23.91 -23.96
CA VAL A 128 1.27 24.47 -24.77
C VAL A 128 0.75 25.56 -25.71
N ARG A 129 -0.42 25.36 -26.33
CA ARG A 129 -1.05 26.36 -27.20
C ARG A 129 -1.33 27.66 -26.44
N ARG A 130 -1.91 27.55 -25.24
CA ARG A 130 -2.25 28.69 -24.37
C ARG A 130 -1.02 29.41 -23.84
N GLU A 131 -0.02 28.64 -23.45
CA GLU A 131 1.27 29.17 -22.98
C GLU A 131 1.98 29.95 -24.10
N THR A 132 2.00 29.40 -25.32
CA THR A 132 2.60 30.06 -26.49
C THR A 132 1.82 31.31 -26.90
N GLY A 133 0.49 31.26 -26.85
CA GLY A 133 -0.38 32.38 -27.22
C GLY A 133 -0.56 33.43 -26.12
N GLY A 134 -0.12 33.16 -24.89
CA GLY A 134 -0.39 33.99 -23.72
C GLY A 134 -1.88 34.09 -23.33
N ASP A 135 -2.74 33.22 -23.88
CA ASP A 135 -4.20 33.27 -23.69
C ASP A 135 -4.66 32.20 -22.70
N TRP A 136 -4.95 32.65 -21.47
CA TRP A 136 -5.46 31.83 -20.38
C TRP A 136 -6.97 31.96 -20.19
N ASN A 137 -7.71 32.43 -21.20
CA ASN A 137 -9.16 32.50 -21.13
C ASN A 137 -9.80 31.13 -21.45
N TYR A 138 -10.48 30.55 -20.47
CA TYR A 138 -11.16 29.26 -20.58
C TYR A 138 -12.69 29.40 -20.77
N GLN A 139 -13.21 30.62 -20.90
CA GLN A 139 -14.66 30.88 -21.00
C GLN A 139 -15.26 30.73 -22.41
N GLN A 140 -14.53 30.11 -23.34
CA GLN A 140 -15.01 29.87 -24.71
C GLN A 140 -15.71 28.52 -24.83
#